data_AF-A0A0M6VW74-F1
#
_entry.id   AF-A0A0M6VW74-F1
#
_cell.length_a   1.000
_cell.length_b   1.000
_cell.length_c   1.000
_cell.angle_alpha   90.00
_cell.angle_beta   90.00
_cell.angle_gamma   90.00
#
_symmetry.space_group_name_H-M   'P 1'
#
loop_
_entity.id
_entity.type
_entity.pdbx_description
1 polymer ?
#
loop_
_entity_poly.entity_id
_entity_poly.type
_entity_poly.pdbx_seq_one_letter_code
_entity_poly.pdbx_strand_id
1 'polypeptide(L)'
;MTDNYNVSVQRIKKVVPASLITSEFKQAIERINERMSQVIVNDKHGSKEILMTSIHNFYRYADGEITPFAKSGVKSVEFIKGTPHGKVVINFLDSGCLQLDDIISGRAFDFIQDIKPREINHAGYDNTIRGEFPQLLDPDHAEEIDRLRRWMQDGHISHYEYDDANPVYPKAGK
;
A
#
# COMPACT_ATOMS: atom_id res chain seq x y z
N MET A 1 27.03 7.56 10.08
CA MET A 1 25.60 7.22 10.18
C MET A 1 24.88 7.86 9.01
N THR A 2 24.30 7.07 8.11
CA THR A 2 23.51 7.56 6.97
C THR A 2 22.17 8.13 7.44
N ASP A 3 21.65 9.13 6.73
CA ASP A 3 20.35 9.76 7.05
C ASP A 3 19.20 8.74 7.12
N ASN A 4 19.27 7.70 6.28
CA ASN A 4 18.30 6.60 6.25
C ASN A 4 18.23 5.83 7.57
N TYR A 5 19.39 5.55 8.20
CA TYR A 5 19.46 4.83 9.47
C TYR A 5 18.74 5.62 10.58
N ASN A 6 19.03 6.92 10.69
CA ASN A 6 18.44 7.77 11.72
C ASN A 6 16.91 7.84 11.60
N VAL A 7 16.39 8.00 10.38
CA VAL A 7 14.95 8.01 10.11
C VAL A 7 14.31 6.65 10.43
N SER A 8 14.94 5.55 10.03
CA SER A 8 14.47 4.18 10.31
C SER A 8 14.39 3.91 11.82
N VAL A 9 15.45 4.23 12.57
CA VAL A 9 15.49 4.01 14.03
C VAL A 9 14.45 4.87 14.76
N GLN A 10 14.24 6.12 14.34
CA GLN A 10 13.20 6.97 14.92
C GLN A 10 11.79 6.40 14.71
N ARG A 11 11.50 5.85 13.52
CA ARG A 11 10.21 5.20 13.23
C ARG A 11 10.03 3.94 14.05
N ILE A 12 11.07 3.12 14.13
CA ILE A 12 11.03 1.86 14.89
C ILE A 12 10.79 2.13 16.38
N LYS A 13 11.48 3.10 16.98
CA LYS A 13 11.29 3.49 18.39
C LYS A 13 9.86 3.95 18.73
N LYS A 14 9.09 4.44 17.75
CA LYS A 14 7.69 4.86 17.96
C LYS A 14 6.72 3.68 18.04
N VAL A 15 7.10 2.53 17.49
CA VAL A 15 6.19 1.40 17.27
C VAL A 15 6.61 0.18 18.08
N VAL A 16 7.91 -0.13 18.10
CA VAL A 16 8.46 -1.33 18.74
C VAL A 16 8.69 -1.05 20.23
N PRO A 17 8.22 -1.94 21.13
CA PRO A 17 8.52 -1.85 22.56
C PRO A 17 10.03 -1.76 22.82
N ALA A 18 10.44 -0.87 23.74
CA ALA A 18 11.85 -0.60 24.03
C ALA A 18 12.64 -1.87 24.43
N SER A 19 11.99 -2.86 25.03
CA SER A 19 12.58 -4.14 25.42
C SER A 19 13.11 -4.96 24.23
N LEU A 20 12.60 -4.72 23.02
CA LEU A 20 12.99 -5.44 21.80
C LEU A 20 14.05 -4.71 20.98
N ILE A 21 14.39 -3.46 21.35
CA ILE A 21 15.37 -2.66 20.63
C ILE A 21 16.77 -2.97 21.19
N THR A 22 17.29 -4.14 20.82
CA THR A 22 18.64 -4.58 21.22
C THR A 22 19.73 -3.87 20.40
N SER A 23 20.97 -3.93 20.89
CA SER A 23 22.14 -3.42 20.19
C SER A 23 22.37 -4.14 18.85
N GLU A 24 22.12 -5.45 18.83
CA GLU A 24 22.21 -6.31 17.65
C GLU A 24 21.23 -5.89 16.57
N PHE A 25 19.98 -5.64 16.96
CA PHE A 25 18.95 -5.16 16.04
C PHE A 25 19.32 -3.82 15.40
N LYS A 26 19.89 -2.88 16.17
CA LYS A 26 20.40 -1.60 15.62
C LYS A 26 21.51 -1.82 14.58
N GLN A 27 22.48 -2.68 14.88
CA GLN A 27 23.54 -3.02 13.93
C GLN A 27 22.99 -3.68 12.67
N ALA A 28 21.97 -4.52 12.82
CA ALA A 28 21.32 -5.19 11.70
C ALA A 28 20.60 -4.18 10.77
N ILE A 29 19.94 -3.16 11.33
CA ILE A 29 19.34 -2.06 10.54
C ILE A 29 20.42 -1.23 9.85
N GLU A 30 21.53 -0.95 10.52
CA GLU A 30 22.65 -0.19 9.93
C GLU A 30 23.25 -0.90 8.72
N ARG A 31 23.34 -2.24 8.77
CA ARG A 31 23.82 -3.07 7.64
C ARG A 31 22.88 -3.05 6.43
N ILE A 32 21.56 -2.97 6.64
CA ILE A 32 20.59 -2.90 5.53
C ILE A 32 20.74 -1.58 4.77
N ASN A 33 21.00 -0.46 5.47
CA ASN A 33 21.15 0.88 4.89
C ASN A 33 19.94 1.35 4.02
N GLU A 34 18.76 0.77 4.22
CA GLU A 34 17.53 1.17 3.56
C GLU A 34 16.61 1.96 4.50
N ARG A 35 15.73 2.76 3.91
CA ARG A 35 14.74 3.55 4.65
C ARG A 35 13.52 2.70 4.96
N MET A 36 13.28 2.46 6.25
CA MET A 36 12.13 1.68 6.71
C MET A 36 10.85 2.52 6.68
N SER A 37 9.81 1.98 6.07
CA SER A 37 8.50 2.59 5.89
C SER A 37 7.54 2.21 7.02
N GLN A 38 7.16 0.93 7.08
CA GLN A 38 6.21 0.41 8.06
C GLN A 38 6.88 -0.64 8.94
N VAL A 39 6.41 -0.75 10.18
CA VAL A 39 6.95 -1.68 11.17
C VAL A 39 5.79 -2.30 11.94
N ILE A 40 5.84 -3.61 12.13
CA ILE A 40 4.91 -4.36 12.98
C ILE A 40 5.70 -5.34 13.87
N VAL A 41 5.11 -5.70 15.01
CA VAL A 41 5.65 -6.72 15.92
C VAL A 41 4.62 -7.82 16.07
N ASN A 42 5.02 -9.05 15.77
CA ASN A 42 4.24 -10.26 15.92
C ASN A 42 4.75 -11.07 17.11
N ASP A 43 3.86 -11.56 17.96
CA ASP A 43 4.20 -12.46 19.07
C ASP A 43 3.83 -13.90 18.70
N LYS A 44 4.79 -14.65 18.17
CA LYS A 44 4.57 -16.04 17.79
C LYS A 44 4.72 -16.94 19.01
N HIS A 45 3.69 -16.98 19.84
CA HIS A 45 3.63 -17.85 21.03
C HIS A 45 4.81 -17.68 22.00
N GLY A 46 5.26 -16.44 22.23
CA GLY A 46 6.36 -16.12 23.14
C GLY A 46 7.64 -15.70 22.43
N SER A 47 7.79 -16.04 21.14
CA SER A 47 8.88 -15.54 20.29
C SER A 47 8.43 -14.29 19.54
N LYS A 48 9.02 -13.14 19.90
CA LYS A 48 8.67 -11.85 19.30
C LYS A 48 9.47 -11.64 18.01
N GLU A 49 8.75 -11.39 16.93
CA GLU A 49 9.29 -11.16 15.61
C GLU A 49 8.97 -9.73 15.17
N ILE A 50 9.95 -9.02 14.61
CA ILE A 50 9.77 -7.67 14.09
C ILE A 50 9.76 -7.76 12.57
N LEU A 51 8.69 -7.24 11.94
CA LEU A 51 8.67 -7.09 10.48
C LEU A 51 8.74 -5.63 10.10
N MET A 52 9.54 -5.34 9.08
CA MET A 52 9.83 -4.00 8.60
C MET A 52 9.72 -3.96 7.09
N THR A 53 9.17 -2.89 6.53
CA THR A 53 9.12 -2.71 5.08
C THR A 53 10.08 -1.63 4.60
N SER A 54 10.58 -1.81 3.39
CA SER A 54 11.33 -0.83 2.61
C SER A 54 10.70 -0.68 1.22
N ILE A 55 11.34 0.03 0.29
CA ILE A 55 10.81 0.27 -1.06
C ILE A 55 10.63 -1.05 -1.81
N HIS A 56 11.66 -1.89 -1.87
CA HIS A 56 11.66 -3.12 -2.68
C HIS A 56 11.47 -4.40 -1.87
N ASN A 57 11.87 -4.37 -0.60
CA ASN A 57 11.91 -5.54 0.26
C ASN A 57 11.08 -5.31 1.52
N PHE A 58 10.72 -6.39 2.18
CA PHE A 58 10.41 -6.38 3.59
C PHE A 58 11.33 -7.36 4.32
N TYR A 59 11.55 -7.10 5.60
CA TYR A 59 12.52 -7.80 6.43
C TYR A 59 11.80 -8.39 7.62
N ARG A 60 12.13 -9.63 7.97
CA ARG A 60 11.73 -10.27 9.22
C ARG A 60 12.96 -10.38 10.11
N TYR A 61 12.86 -9.86 11.32
CA TYR A 61 13.86 -10.03 12.36
C TYR A 61 13.30 -10.96 13.44
N ALA A 62 13.93 -12.12 13.59
CA ALA A 62 13.59 -13.12 14.59
C ALA A 62 14.90 -13.78 15.07
N ASP A 63 14.99 -14.07 16.36
CA ASP A 63 16.11 -14.80 16.97
C ASP A 63 17.52 -14.24 16.63
N GLY A 64 17.63 -12.92 16.44
CA GLY A 64 18.90 -12.25 16.10
C GLY A 64 19.24 -12.20 14.61
N GLU A 65 18.46 -12.88 13.76
CA GLU A 65 18.68 -12.94 12.32
C GLU A 65 17.69 -12.07 11.54
N ILE A 66 18.17 -11.45 10.45
CA ILE A 66 17.33 -10.75 9.49
C ILE A 66 17.16 -11.59 8.23
N THR A 67 15.92 -11.94 7.92
CA THR A 67 15.55 -12.56 6.65
C THR A 67 14.90 -11.53 5.72
N PRO A 68 15.50 -11.24 4.55
CA PRO A 68 14.90 -10.38 3.54
C PRO A 68 13.89 -11.15 2.67
N PHE A 69 12.80 -10.47 2.31
CA PHE A 69 11.79 -10.94 1.37
C PHE A 69 11.56 -9.87 0.30
N ALA A 70 11.67 -10.25 -0.98
CA ALA A 70 11.37 -9.35 -2.08
C ALA A 70 9.86 -9.15 -2.19
N LYS A 71 9.39 -7.89 -2.26
CA LYS A 71 7.97 -7.59 -2.43
C LYS A 71 7.42 -8.12 -3.76
N SER A 72 8.27 -8.21 -4.79
CA SER A 72 7.92 -8.82 -6.08
C SER A 72 7.64 -10.33 -5.98
N GLY A 73 8.12 -10.99 -4.92
CA GLY A 73 7.83 -12.39 -4.64
C GLY A 73 6.47 -12.64 -3.98
N VAL A 74 5.73 -11.59 -3.64
CA VAL A 74 4.43 -11.70 -2.96
C VAL A 74 3.32 -11.88 -3.99
N LYS A 75 2.56 -12.96 -3.85
CA LYS A 75 1.41 -13.29 -4.71
C LYS A 75 0.13 -12.61 -4.24
N SER A 76 -0.14 -12.66 -2.94
CA SER A 76 -1.33 -12.05 -2.35
C SER A 76 -1.12 -11.79 -0.87
N VAL A 77 -1.92 -10.89 -0.32
CA VAL A 77 -1.92 -10.53 1.09
C VAL A 77 -3.36 -10.48 1.58
N GLU A 78 -3.60 -11.05 2.76
CA GLU A 78 -4.91 -11.07 3.40
C GLU A 78 -4.82 -10.33 4.74
N PHE A 79 -5.67 -9.31 4.89
CA PHE A 79 -5.87 -8.62 6.16
C PHE A 79 -7.06 -9.25 6.86
N ILE A 80 -6.84 -9.84 8.03
CA ILE A 80 -7.90 -10.44 8.83
C ILE A 80 -8.28 -9.47 9.96
N LYS A 81 -7.30 -8.97 10.71
CA LYS A 81 -7.53 -8.10 11.87
C LYS A 81 -6.35 -7.17 12.16
N GLY A 82 -6.64 -5.96 12.64
CA GLY A 82 -5.64 -5.00 13.12
C GLY A 82 -5.19 -5.25 14.55
N THR A 83 -4.12 -4.57 14.95
CA THR A 83 -3.55 -4.57 16.31
C THR A 83 -4.55 -4.01 17.34
N PRO A 84 -4.62 -4.54 18.58
CA PRO A 84 -3.87 -5.67 19.13
C PRO A 84 -4.45 -7.04 18.73
N HIS A 85 -3.62 -8.08 18.81
CA HIS A 85 -3.91 -9.43 18.30
C HIS A 85 -4.30 -9.39 16.83
N GLY A 86 -3.53 -8.63 16.04
CA GLY A 86 -3.74 -8.49 14.61
C GLY A 86 -3.37 -9.78 13.89
N LYS A 87 -4.04 -10.03 12.76
CA LYS A 87 -3.90 -11.23 11.95
C LYS A 87 -3.75 -10.88 10.48
N VAL A 88 -2.68 -11.37 9.86
CA VAL A 88 -2.41 -11.17 8.44
C VAL A 88 -1.78 -12.42 7.84
N VAL A 89 -2.09 -12.67 6.57
CA VAL A 89 -1.50 -13.78 5.81
C VAL A 89 -0.83 -13.22 4.57
N ILE A 90 0.42 -13.64 4.32
CA ILE A 90 1.19 -13.26 3.15
C ILE A 90 1.49 -14.53 2.36
N ASN A 91 0.99 -14.59 1.13
CA ASN A 91 1.23 -15.71 0.23
C ASN A 91 2.26 -15.30 -0.82
N PHE A 92 3.27 -16.14 -1.02
CA PHE A 92 4.35 -15.91 -1.97
C PHE A 92 4.12 -16.67 -3.28
N LEU A 93 4.81 -16.25 -4.34
CA LEU A 93 4.73 -16.87 -5.67
C LEU A 93 5.30 -18.30 -5.69
N ASP A 94 6.24 -18.61 -4.80
CA ASP A 94 6.84 -19.94 -4.61
C ASP A 94 5.96 -20.90 -3.80
N SER A 95 4.69 -20.55 -3.57
CA SER A 95 3.74 -21.27 -2.71
C SER A 95 4.09 -21.23 -1.22
N GLY A 96 5.08 -20.43 -0.81
CA GLY A 96 5.31 -20.12 0.60
C GLY A 96 4.15 -19.34 1.21
N CYS A 97 3.93 -19.52 2.51
CA CYS A 97 2.95 -18.75 3.27
C CYS A 97 3.56 -18.28 4.59
N LEU A 98 3.41 -16.99 4.88
CA LEU A 98 3.75 -16.40 6.17
C LEU A 98 2.46 -15.94 6.86
N GLN A 99 2.12 -16.63 7.95
CA GLN A 99 0.99 -16.31 8.81
C GLN A 99 1.50 -15.56 10.05
N LEU A 100 0.94 -14.38 10.28
CA LEU A 100 1.20 -13.57 11.47
C LEU A 100 -0.11 -13.49 12.24
N ASP A 101 -0.20 -14.21 13.35
CA ASP A 101 -1.47 -14.49 14.03
C ASP A 101 -1.67 -13.68 15.31
N ASP A 102 -0.65 -12.94 15.75
CA ASP A 102 -0.70 -12.14 16.97
C ASP A 102 0.17 -10.88 16.86
N ILE A 103 -0.26 -9.93 16.04
CA ILE A 103 0.39 -8.62 15.93
C ILE A 103 0.04 -7.79 17.17
N ILE A 104 1.05 -7.49 17.99
CA ILE A 104 0.93 -6.76 19.26
C ILE A 104 1.27 -5.27 19.12
N SER A 105 1.97 -4.86 18.07
CA SER A 105 2.36 -3.46 17.88
C SER A 105 2.49 -3.09 16.40
N GLY A 106 2.24 -1.81 16.10
CA GLY A 106 2.26 -1.28 14.72
C GLY A 106 0.91 -1.35 14.02
N ARG A 107 0.86 -0.81 12.80
CA ARG A 107 -0.34 -0.78 11.97
C ARG A 107 -0.29 -1.89 10.93
N ALA A 108 -0.91 -3.03 11.25
CA ALA A 108 -0.98 -4.20 10.36
C ALA A 108 -1.54 -3.87 8.96
N PHE A 109 -2.58 -3.02 8.91
CA PHE A 109 -3.17 -2.57 7.65
C PHE A 109 -2.17 -1.81 6.77
N ASP A 110 -1.47 -0.81 7.33
CA ASP A 110 -0.50 -0.01 6.58
C ASP A 110 0.68 -0.86 6.10
N PHE A 111 1.12 -1.81 6.94
CA PHE A 111 2.16 -2.76 6.58
C PHE A 111 1.76 -3.63 5.38
N ILE A 112 0.53 -4.15 5.37
CA ILE A 112 0.02 -4.94 4.24
C ILE A 112 -0.12 -4.09 2.99
N GLN A 113 -0.66 -2.87 3.08
CA GLN A 113 -0.80 -1.99 1.93
C GLN A 113 0.55 -1.69 1.26
N ASP A 114 1.62 -1.63 2.05
CA ASP A 114 2.96 -1.41 1.53
C ASP A 114 3.58 -2.64 0.85
N ILE A 115 3.15 -3.85 1.20
CA ILE A 115 3.64 -5.12 0.64
C ILE A 115 2.76 -5.65 -0.49
N LYS A 116 1.48 -5.26 -0.50
CA LYS A 116 0.48 -5.73 -1.46
C LYS A 116 1.05 -5.67 -2.88
N PRO A 117 1.01 -6.78 -3.64
CA PRO A 117 1.49 -6.77 -5.01
C PRO A 117 0.70 -5.73 -5.78
N ARG A 118 1.42 -4.80 -6.39
CA ARG A 118 0.85 -3.87 -7.34
C ARG A 118 0.71 -4.64 -8.64
N GLU A 119 -0.44 -5.26 -8.84
CA GLU A 119 -0.84 -5.64 -10.19
C GLU A 119 -0.92 -4.33 -10.98
N ILE A 120 0.10 -4.06 -11.78
CA ILE A 120 -0.07 -3.16 -12.92
C ILE A 120 -1.04 -3.94 -13.79
N ASN A 121 -2.30 -3.51 -13.78
CA ASN A 121 -3.33 -4.09 -14.64
C ASN A 121 -2.72 -4.36 -16.02
N HIS A 122 -3.05 -5.49 -16.64
CA HIS A 122 -2.66 -5.77 -18.03
C HIS A 122 -3.20 -4.74 -19.04
N ALA A 123 -3.97 -3.75 -18.58
CA ALA A 123 -4.15 -2.46 -19.22
C ALA A 123 -3.25 -1.43 -18.52
N GLY A 124 -2.23 -0.91 -19.21
CA GLY A 124 -1.26 0.04 -18.69
C GLY A 124 -1.86 1.37 -18.23
N TYR A 125 -2.54 1.38 -17.09
CA TYR A 125 -3.01 2.55 -16.38
C TYR A 125 -2.33 2.62 -15.01
N ASP A 126 -1.54 3.68 -14.83
CA ASP A 126 -0.89 4.04 -13.58
C ASP A 126 -1.94 4.60 -12.61
N ASN A 127 -1.89 4.18 -11.34
CA ASN A 127 -2.83 4.58 -10.29
C ASN A 127 -2.56 5.99 -9.75
N THR A 128 -2.17 6.91 -10.63
CA THR A 128 -2.27 8.34 -10.41
C THR A 128 -3.33 8.82 -11.42
N ILE A 129 -4.61 8.86 -11.06
CA ILE A 129 -5.25 10.11 -10.65
C ILE A 129 -6.53 9.79 -9.88
N ARG A 130 -6.65 10.38 -8.69
CA ARG A 130 -7.91 10.45 -7.92
C ARG A 130 -8.90 11.30 -8.73
N GLY A 131 -9.92 10.66 -9.32
CA GLY A 131 -10.99 11.37 -10.04
C GLY A 131 -11.39 10.77 -11.39
N GLU A 132 -10.99 9.55 -11.76
CA GLU A 132 -11.48 8.96 -13.00
C GLU A 132 -12.91 8.44 -12.85
N PHE A 133 -13.79 9.15 -13.54
CA PHE A 133 -15.21 8.91 -13.69
C PHE A 133 -15.45 7.54 -14.36
N PRO A 134 -16.36 6.70 -13.84
CA PRO A 134 -16.70 5.40 -14.42
C PRO A 134 -17.14 5.45 -15.89
N GLN A 135 -17.49 6.63 -16.41
CA GLN A 135 -18.04 6.83 -17.75
C GLN A 135 -16.99 6.89 -18.86
N LEU A 136 -15.69 6.99 -18.54
CA LEU A 136 -14.60 6.94 -19.54
C LEU A 136 -14.29 5.52 -20.01
N LEU A 137 -14.90 4.50 -19.38
CA LEU A 137 -14.67 3.09 -19.68
C LEU A 137 -15.71 2.50 -20.65
N ASP A 138 -16.81 3.22 -20.94
CA ASP A 138 -17.82 2.81 -21.92
C ASP A 138 -17.56 3.50 -23.28
N PRO A 139 -17.21 2.74 -24.35
CA PRO A 139 -16.94 3.30 -25.68
C PRO A 139 -18.10 4.12 -26.25
N ASP A 140 -19.34 3.70 -25.98
CA ASP A 140 -20.55 4.36 -26.47
C ASP A 140 -20.77 5.74 -25.80
N HIS A 141 -20.32 5.91 -24.55
CA HIS A 141 -20.46 7.18 -23.83
C HIS A 141 -19.43 8.23 -24.24
N ALA A 142 -18.20 7.80 -24.57
CA ALA A 142 -17.16 8.71 -25.03
C ALA A 142 -17.54 9.37 -26.37
N GLU A 143 -18.12 8.60 -27.31
CA GLU A 143 -18.60 9.13 -28.59
C GLU A 143 -19.77 10.11 -28.43
N GLU A 144 -20.67 9.85 -27.49
CA GLU A 144 -21.83 10.70 -27.22
C GLU A 144 -21.43 12.05 -26.59
N ILE A 145 -20.47 12.04 -25.66
CA ILE A 145 -19.91 13.26 -25.06
C ILE A 145 -19.15 14.09 -26.10
N ASP A 146 -18.39 13.45 -26.98
CA ASP A 146 -17.70 14.16 -28.07
C ASP A 146 -18.68 14.74 -29.10
N ARG A 147 -19.79 14.05 -29.38
CA ARG A 147 -20.88 14.60 -30.19
C ARG A 147 -21.49 15.84 -29.52
N LEU A 148 -21.83 15.77 -28.24
CA LEU A 148 -22.36 16.90 -27.46
C LEU A 148 -21.38 18.08 -27.43
N ARG A 149 -20.08 17.81 -27.26
CA ARG A 149 -19.02 18.83 -27.27
C ARG A 149 -18.92 19.54 -28.62
N ARG A 150 -18.92 18.80 -29.74
CA ARG A 150 -18.92 19.41 -31.08
C ARG A 150 -20.18 20.24 -31.30
N TRP A 151 -21.33 19.73 -30.86
CA TRP A 151 -22.61 20.42 -31.02
C TRP A 151 -22.66 21.76 -30.25
N MET A 152 -22.03 21.83 -29.08
CA MET A 152 -21.82 23.07 -28.34
C MET A 152 -20.83 24.01 -29.06
N GLN A 153 -19.71 23.49 -29.58
CA GLN A 153 -18.71 24.29 -30.31
C GLN A 153 -19.26 24.89 -31.60
N ASP A 154 -20.16 24.17 -32.26
CA ASP A 154 -20.89 24.63 -33.44
C ASP A 154 -22.04 25.62 -33.10
N GLY A 155 -22.24 25.92 -31.81
CA GLY A 155 -23.16 26.94 -31.32
C GLY A 155 -24.63 26.51 -31.25
N HIS A 156 -24.92 25.21 -31.36
CA HIS A 156 -26.29 24.70 -31.33
C HIS A 156 -26.89 24.61 -29.92
N ILE A 157 -26.03 24.46 -28.90
CA ILE A 157 -26.41 24.46 -27.49
C ILE A 157 -25.48 25.39 -26.71
N SER A 158 -26.01 26.04 -25.69
CA SER A 158 -25.21 26.87 -24.79
C SER A 158 -24.35 26.01 -23.87
N HIS A 159 -23.31 26.63 -23.28
CA HIS A 159 -22.43 25.94 -22.33
C HIS A 159 -23.19 25.38 -21.12
N TYR A 160 -24.23 26.08 -20.66
CA TYR A 160 -25.08 25.64 -19.55
C TYR A 160 -25.92 24.41 -19.92
N GLU A 161 -26.47 24.37 -21.14
CA GLU A 161 -27.23 23.22 -21.63
C GLU A 161 -26.32 22.00 -21.86
N TYR A 162 -25.07 22.23 -22.25
CA TYR A 162 -24.05 21.18 -22.32
C TYR A 162 -23.74 20.59 -20.94
N ASP A 163 -23.57 21.42 -19.92
CA ASP A 163 -23.30 20.96 -18.54
C ASP A 163 -24.49 20.17 -17.97
N ASP A 164 -25.73 20.57 -18.29
CA ASP A 164 -26.93 19.84 -17.90
C ASP A 164 -27.13 18.54 -18.69
N ALA A 165 -26.77 18.50 -19.97
CA ALA A 165 -26.88 17.30 -20.81
C ALA A 165 -25.74 16.30 -20.55
N ASN A 166 -24.59 16.75 -20.06
CA ASN A 166 -23.43 15.91 -19.82
C ASN A 166 -23.57 15.14 -18.49
N PRO A 167 -23.68 13.79 -18.52
CA PRO A 167 -23.83 12.98 -17.32
C PRO A 167 -22.57 12.89 -16.44
N VAL A 168 -21.44 13.40 -16.92
CA VAL A 168 -20.14 13.37 -16.22
C VAL A 168 -20.03 14.50 -15.19
N TYR A 169 -20.68 15.65 -15.41
CA TYR A 169 -20.59 16.74 -14.45
C TYR A 169 -21.52 16.52 -13.26
N PRO A 170 -21.02 16.62 -12.01
CA PRO A 170 -21.87 16.56 -10.83
C PRO A 170 -22.86 17.72 -10.87
N LYS A 171 -24.13 17.41 -11.09
CA LYS A 171 -25.20 18.40 -11.09
C LYS A 171 -25.37 18.91 -9.66
N ALA A 172 -25.08 20.19 -9.46
CA ALA A 172 -25.29 20.83 -8.18
C ALA A 172 -26.80 20.86 -7.88
N GLY A 173 -27.26 20.00 -6.95
CA GLY A 173 -28.60 20.10 -6.35
C GLY A 173 -29.62 19.00 -6.69
N LYS A 174 -29.23 17.72 -6.73
CA LYS A 174 -30.15 16.59 -6.53
C LYS A 174 -29.55 15.52 -5.62
#